data_AF-A0A524G888-F1
#
_entry.id   AF-A0A524G888-F1
#
_cell.length_a   1.000
_cell.length_b   1.000
_cell.length_c   1.000
_cell.angle_alpha   90.00
_cell.angle_beta   90.00
_cell.angle_gamma   90.00
#
_symmetry.space_group_name_H-M   'P 1'
#
loop_
_entity.id
_entity.type
_entity.pdbx_description
1 polymer ?
#
loop_
_entity_poly.entity_id
_entity_poly.type
_entity_poly.pdbx_seq_one_letter_code
_entity_poly.pdbx_strand_id
1 'polypeptide(L)' 'MIECLICGRNLSSTKFCEYHETAYLNLKSAFNDWKSKAGITWAEYLDKVIHLEGTGQWIIEVIEYIKTEDDF' A
#
# COMPACT_ATOMS: atom_id res chain seq x y z
N MET A 1 -20.77 -8.54 7.83
CA MET A 1 -19.82 -9.03 6.84
C MET A 1 -18.95 -7.84 6.48
N ILE A 2 -17.65 -7.88 6.79
CA ILE A 2 -16.74 -6.78 6.45
C ILE A 2 -16.07 -7.20 5.15
N GLU A 3 -15.85 -6.26 4.24
CA GLU A 3 -15.22 -6.51 2.95
C GLU A 3 -13.93 -5.71 2.85
N CYS A 4 -12.96 -6.27 2.13
CA CYS A 4 -11.72 -5.56 1.83
C CYS A 4 -12.06 -4.30 1.04
N LEU A 5 -11.62 -3.14 1.53
CA LEU A 5 -11.88 -1.85 0.89
C LEU A 5 -11.29 -1.74 -0.53
N ILE A 6 -10.32 -2.60 -0.87
CA ILE A 6 -9.62 -2.57 -2.16
C ILE A 6 -10.21 -3.57 -3.17
N CYS A 7 -10.49 -4.82 -2.76
CA CYS A 7 -10.92 -5.88 -3.67
C CYS A 7 -12.26 -6.54 -3.33
N GLY A 8 -12.95 -6.10 -2.27
CA GLY A 8 -14.25 -6.64 -1.88
C GLY A 8 -14.20 -8.06 -1.27
N ARG A 9 -13.02 -8.63 -1.01
CA ARG A 9 -12.93 -9.95 -0.36
C ARG A 9 -13.55 -9.94 1.02
N ASN A 10 -14.24 -11.02 1.36
CA ASN A 10 -14.85 -11.23 2.65
C ASN A 10 -13.83 -11.32 3.79
N LEU A 11 -14.02 -10.50 4.82
CA LEU A 11 -13.15 -10.37 5.99
C LEU A 11 -13.89 -10.73 7.26
N SER A 12 -13.12 -11.30 8.20
CA SER A 12 -13.61 -11.63 9.53
C SER A 12 -13.58 -10.41 10.47
N SER A 13 -12.59 -9.51 10.37
CA SER A 13 -12.44 -8.43 11.36
C SER A 13 -11.56 -7.21 10.99
N THR A 14 -11.00 -7.13 9.78
CA THR A 14 -10.02 -6.09 9.38
C THR A 14 -10.54 -5.22 8.25
N LYS A 15 -9.83 -4.12 7.92
CA LYS A 15 -10.16 -3.24 6.77
C LYS A 15 -9.67 -3.79 5.42
N PHE A 16 -8.62 -4.62 5.45
CA PHE A 16 -8.01 -5.21 4.26
C PHE A 16 -7.98 -6.73 4.37
N CYS A 17 -7.98 -7.42 3.22
CA CYS A 17 -7.69 -8.86 3.18
C CYS A 17 -6.23 -9.14 3.51
N GLU A 18 -5.91 -10.38 3.89
CA GLU A 18 -4.56 -10.80 4.29
C GLU A 18 -3.47 -10.38 3.29
N TYR A 19 -3.79 -10.40 1.98
CA TYR A 19 -2.87 -10.02 0.92
C TYR A 19 -2.62 -8.52 0.88
N HIS A 20 -3.67 -7.70 0.92
CA HIS A 20 -3.56 -6.24 0.94
C HIS A 20 -3.01 -5.73 2.27
N GLU A 21 -3.32 -6.38 3.38
CA GLU A 21 -2.73 -6.08 4.68
C GLU A 21 -1.22 -6.35 4.68
N THR A 22 -0.81 -7.53 4.19
CA THR A 22 0.61 -7.89 4.05
C THR A 22 1.32 -6.92 3.10
N ALA A 23 0.70 -6.57 1.97
CA ALA A 23 1.25 -5.60 1.03
C ALA A 23 1.44 -4.22 1.67
N TYR A 24 0.44 -3.72 2.41
CA TYR A 24 0.53 -2.45 3.13
C TYR A 24 1.64 -2.44 4.19
N LEU A 25 1.77 -3.52 4.96
CA LEU A 25 2.83 -3.65 5.96
C LEU A 25 4.22 -3.70 5.32
N ASN A 26 4.38 -4.46 4.22
CA ASN A 26 5.62 -4.51 3.46
C ASN A 26 5.98 -3.15 2.88
N LEU A 27 4.99 -2.44 2.33
CA LEU A 27 5.16 -1.11 1.76
C LEU A 27 5.65 -0.10 2.82
N LYS A 28 5.04 -0.10 4.01
CA LYS A 28 5.48 0.72 5.16
C LYS A 28 6.87 0.36 5.66
N SER A 29 7.18 -0.93 5.76
CA SER A 29 8.48 -1.40 6.22
C SER A 29 9.59 -0.93 5.28
N ALA A 30 9.40 -1.12 3.97
CA ALA A 30 10.35 -0.67 2.95
C ALA A 30 10.51 0.86 2.93
N PHE A 31 9.44 1.63 3.16
CA PHE A 31 9.55 3.08 3.25
C PHE A 31 10.46 3.57 4.38
N ASN A 32 10.47 2.91 5.54
CA ASN A 32 11.37 3.32 6.62
C ASN A 32 12.85 3.23 6.19
N ASP A 33 13.21 2.23 5.40
CA ASP A 33 14.56 2.08 4.85
C ASP A 33 14.87 3.19 3.83
N TRP A 34 13.93 3.47 2.91
CA TRP A 34 14.06 4.52 1.92
C TRP A 34 14.11 5.92 2.54
N LYS A 35 13.27 6.20 3.54
CA LYS A 35 13.26 7.47 4.27
C LYS A 35 14.58 7.69 5.00
N SER A 36 15.13 6.64 5.61
CA SER A 36 16.41 6.74 6.33
C SER A 36 17.61 6.93 5.41
N LYS A 37 17.58 6.35 4.19
CA LYS A 37 18.71 6.42 3.23
C LYS A 37 18.64 7.59 2.26
N ALA A 38 17.44 7.91 1.79
CA ALA A 38 17.22 8.88 0.71
C ALA A 38 16.47 10.14 1.16
N GLY A 39 15.95 10.19 2.39
CA GLY A 39 15.26 11.37 2.94
C GLY A 39 13.95 11.71 2.24
N ILE A 40 13.37 10.79 1.47
CA ILE A 40 12.16 11.03 0.67
C ILE A 40 10.89 11.05 1.52
N THR A 41 9.86 11.75 1.01
CA THR A 41 8.52 11.75 1.62
C THR A 41 7.75 10.46 1.29
N TRP A 42 6.66 10.22 2.04
CA TRP A 42 5.78 9.08 1.78
C TRP A 42 5.17 9.14 0.37
N ALA A 43 4.68 10.31 -0.05
CA ALA A 43 4.11 10.50 -1.38
C ALA A 43 5.14 10.21 -2.51
N GLU A 44 6.36 10.74 -2.39
CA GLU A 44 7.43 10.47 -3.36
C GLU A 44 7.83 9.00 -3.41
N TYR A 45 7.84 8.33 -2.26
CA TYR A 45 8.09 6.89 -2.20
C TYR A 45 7.01 6.10 -2.96
N LEU A 46 5.74 6.38 -2.70
CA LEU A 46 4.62 5.71 -3.39
C LEU A 46 4.68 5.92 -4.90
N ASP A 47 5.01 7.14 -5.33
CA ASP A 47 5.17 7.49 -6.74
C ASP A 47 6.31 6.74 -7.41
N LYS A 48 7.44 6.56 -6.72
CA LYS A 48 8.53 5.74 -7.24
C LYS A 48 8.14 4.25 -7.31
N VAL A 49 7.52 3.72 -6.26
CA VAL A 49 7.23 2.28 -6.16
C VAL A 49 6.18 1.84 -7.19
N ILE A 50 5.15 2.63 -7.45
CA ILE A 50 4.12 2.26 -8.44
C ILE A 50 4.67 2.13 -9.86
N HIS A 51 5.78 2.81 -10.17
CA HIS A 51 6.44 2.78 -11.48
C HIS A 51 7.57 1.75 -11.62
N LEU A 52 7.89 0.98 -10.56
CA LEU A 52 8.91 -0.08 -10.66
C LEU A 52 8.34 -1.32 -11.35
N GLU A 53 9.03 -1.82 -12.38
CA GLU A 53 8.63 -2.99 -13.19
C GLU A 53 8.55 -4.31 -12.38
N GLY A 54 8.97 -4.32 -11.11
CA GLY A 54 8.89 -5.45 -10.19
C GLY A 54 7.82 -5.33 -9.11
N THR A 55 7.04 -4.26 -9.09
CA THR A 55 6.04 -4.03 -8.04
C THR A 55 4.85 -4.97 -8.26
N GLY A 56 4.62 -5.84 -7.27
CA GLY A 56 3.49 -6.78 -7.31
C GLY A 56 2.14 -6.05 -7.31
N GLN A 57 1.15 -6.62 -7.99
CA GLN A 57 -0.18 -6.03 -8.15
C GLN A 57 -0.82 -5.61 -6.80
N TRP A 58 -0.71 -6.43 -5.77
CA TRP A 58 -1.23 -6.11 -4.42
C TRP A 58 -0.65 -4.82 -3.83
N ILE A 59 0.62 -4.52 -4.12
CA ILE A 59 1.27 -3.28 -3.70
C ILE A 59 0.72 -2.10 -4.52
N ILE A 60 0.56 -2.26 -5.83
CA ILE A 60 0.00 -1.23 -6.72
C ILE A 60 -1.40 -0.84 -6.25
N GLU A 61 -2.28 -1.82 -6.04
CA GLU A 61 -3.66 -1.57 -5.60
C GLU A 61 -3.71 -0.86 -4.23
N VAL A 62 -2.78 -1.20 -3.31
CA VAL A 62 -2.64 -0.49 -2.03
C VAL A 62 -2.18 0.94 -2.23
N ILE A 63 -1.22 1.19 -3.11
CA ILE A 63 -0.74 2.55 -3.42
C ILE A 63 -1.87 3.39 -4.00
N GLU A 64 -2.64 2.85 -4.95
CA GLU A 64 -3.78 3.54 -5.56
C GLU A 64 -4.86 3.86 -4.53
N TYR A 65 -5.19 2.92 -3.64
CA TYR A 65 -6.12 3.16 -2.54
C TYR A 65 -5.62 4.28 -1.61
N ILE A 66 -4.36 4.24 -1.18
CA ILE A 66 -3.78 5.29 -0.32
C ILE A 66 -3.84 6.65 -1.01
N LYS A 67 -3.45 6.72 -2.30
CA LYS A 67 -3.49 7.98 -3.07
C LYS A 67 -4.91 8.53 -3.22
N THR A 68 -5.93 7.67 -3.24
CA THR A 68 -7.34 8.08 -3.33
C THR A 68 -7.89 8.57 -1.99
N GLU A 69 -7.46 7.98 -0.87
CA GLU A 69 -7.92 8.36 0.47
C GLU A 69 -7.21 9.61 1.03
N ASP A 70 -6.00 9.93 0.57
CA ASP A 70 -5.22 11.11 1.00
C ASP A 70 -5.76 12.45 0.40
N ASP A 71 -6.70 12.38 -0.54
CA ASP A 71 -7.31 13.53 -1.22
C ASP A 71 -8.51 14.14 -0.46
N PHE A 72 -8.83 13.66 0.76
CA PHE A 72 -9.96 14.12 1.60
C PHE A 72 -9.58 14.61 3.00
#